data_AF-A0A973FWV8-F1
#
_entry.id   AF-A0A973FWV8-F1
#
_cell.length_a   1.000
_cell.length_b   1.000
_cell.length_c   1.000
_cell.angle_alpha   90.00
_cell.angle_beta   90.00
_cell.angle_gamma   90.00
#
_symmetry.space_group_name_H-M   'P 1'
#
loop_
_entity.id
_entity.type
_entity.pdbx_description
1 polymer ?
#
loop_
_entity_poly.entity_id
_entity_poly.type
_entity_poly.pdbx_seq_one_letter_code
_entity_poly.pdbx_strand_id
1 'polypeptide(L)'
;AVKNALIDHFSFEKRSFGQSVAASEVIALIQSVNGVEMVDLDLLKQENQSGDVLTAHKARWDTGIDNSIAAELLTINPQGIELVALEGSTS
;
A
#
# COMPACT_ATOMS: atom_id res chain seq x y z
N ALA A 1 2.41 16.78 -1.62
CA ALA A 1 2.38 16.30 -0.22
C ALA A 1 1.97 14.83 -0.14
N VAL A 2 0.77 14.45 -0.62
CA VAL A 2 0.25 13.06 -0.59
C VAL A 2 1.23 12.02 -1.13
N LYS A 3 1.75 12.21 -2.36
CA LYS A 3 2.71 11.28 -2.97
C LYS A 3 3.95 11.05 -2.08
N ASN A 4 4.48 12.08 -1.44
CA ASN A 4 5.65 11.96 -0.57
C ASN A 4 5.31 11.24 0.73
N ALA A 5 4.13 11.48 1.31
CA ALA A 5 3.67 10.77 2.51
C ALA A 5 3.54 9.26 2.24
N LEU A 6 2.98 8.88 1.09
CA LEU A 6 2.89 7.49 0.65
C LEU A 6 4.28 6.85 0.47
N ILE A 7 5.20 7.54 -0.20
CA ILE A 7 6.57 7.05 -0.42
C ILE A 7 7.31 6.87 0.90
N ASP A 8 7.20 7.82 1.83
CA ASP A 8 7.87 7.73 3.13
C ASP A 8 7.30 6.58 3.99
N HIS A 9 5.97 6.50 4.14
CA HIS A 9 5.32 5.51 5.00
C HIS A 9 5.53 4.07 4.51
N PHE A 10 5.54 3.86 3.19
CA PHE A 10 5.75 2.55 2.56
C PHE A 10 7.19 2.36 2.03
N SER A 11 8.15 3.14 2.54
CA SER A 11 9.58 2.97 2.27
C SER A 11 10.13 1.69 2.92
N PHE A 12 11.27 1.21 2.43
CA PHE A 12 11.91 0.02 2.98
C PHE A 12 12.23 0.19 4.48
N GLU A 13 12.67 1.39 4.87
CA GLU A 13 13.08 1.74 6.23
C GLU A 13 11.92 1.80 7.23
N LYS A 14 10.69 2.00 6.75
CA LYS A 14 9.48 2.12 7.60
C LYS A 14 8.64 0.84 7.65
N ARG A 15 9.03 -0.20 6.90
CA ARG A 15 8.24 -1.42 6.74
C ARG A 15 8.92 -2.62 7.40
N SER A 16 8.11 -3.55 7.88
CA SER A 16 8.55 -4.81 8.47
C SER A 16 8.15 -6.00 7.62
N PHE A 17 8.94 -7.07 7.64
CA PHE A 17 8.61 -8.32 6.94
C PHE A 17 7.27 -8.91 7.40
N GLY A 18 6.48 -9.41 6.46
CA GLY A 18 5.15 -9.96 6.71
C GLY A 18 4.12 -8.93 7.17
N GLN A 19 4.37 -7.64 6.94
CA GLN A 19 3.41 -6.58 7.19
C GLN A 19 2.52 -6.39 5.96
N SER A 20 1.24 -6.76 6.05
CA SER A 20 0.26 -6.49 5.00
C SER A 20 -0.01 -4.99 4.83
N VAL A 21 -0.68 -4.61 3.74
CA VAL A 21 -1.16 -3.23 3.50
C VAL A 21 -2.67 -3.28 3.30
N ALA A 22 -3.41 -2.48 4.05
CA ALA A 22 -4.86 -2.34 3.87
C ALA A 22 -5.22 -1.05 3.14
N ALA A 23 -6.26 -1.07 2.31
CA ALA A 23 -6.84 0.11 1.68
C ALA A 23 -7.22 1.17 2.72
N SER A 24 -7.76 0.75 3.88
CA SER A 24 -8.08 1.65 4.99
C SER A 24 -6.85 2.34 5.58
N GLU A 25 -5.70 1.67 5.66
CA GLU A 25 -4.43 2.28 6.09
C GLU A 25 -3.98 3.34 5.08
N VAL A 26 -4.04 3.03 3.78
CA VAL A 26 -3.70 3.96 2.70
C VAL A 26 -4.60 5.19 2.74
N ILE A 27 -5.92 4.98 2.84
CA ILE A 27 -6.91 6.07 2.91
C ILE A 27 -6.65 6.95 4.14
N ALA A 28 -6.47 6.34 5.33
CA ALA A 28 -6.22 7.08 6.56
C ALA A 28 -4.93 7.90 6.49
N LEU A 29 -3.87 7.34 5.89
CA LEU A 29 -2.62 8.06 5.66
C LEU A 29 -2.83 9.26 4.73
N ILE A 30 -3.48 9.08 3.58
CA ILE A 30 -3.73 10.17 2.62
C ILE A 30 -4.60 11.26 3.28
N GLN A 31 -5.64 10.86 4.02
CA GLN A 31 -6.56 11.78 4.68
C GLN A 31 -5.90 12.57 5.83
N SER A 32 -4.82 12.03 6.41
CA SER A 32 -4.03 12.75 7.43
C SER A 32 -3.19 13.90 6.85
N VAL A 33 -3.00 13.95 5.52
CA VAL A 33 -2.22 14.98 4.86
C VAL A 33 -2.99 16.29 4.85
N ASN A 34 -2.39 17.36 5.39
CA ASN A 34 -2.99 18.68 5.42
C ASN A 34 -3.44 19.13 4.01
N GLY A 35 -4.68 19.62 3.92
CA GLY A 35 -5.31 20.05 2.67
C GLY A 35 -6.07 18.96 1.92
N VAL A 36 -6.05 17.71 2.40
CA VAL A 36 -6.93 16.64 1.89
C VAL A 36 -8.25 16.67 2.65
N GLU A 37 -9.34 16.95 1.94
CA GLU A 37 -10.70 16.95 2.52
C GLU A 37 -11.40 15.61 2.33
N MET A 38 -11.21 15.00 1.16
CA MET A 38 -11.80 13.72 0.76
C MET A 38 -10.76 12.85 0.06
N VAL A 39 -10.88 11.55 0.26
CA VAL A 39 -10.07 10.52 -0.41
C VAL A 39 -11.02 9.50 -1.01
N ASP A 40 -10.82 9.22 -2.29
CA ASP A 40 -11.36 8.04 -2.95
C ASP A 40 -10.18 7.20 -3.43
N LEU A 41 -10.20 5.90 -3.15
CA LEU A 41 -9.13 4.99 -3.52
C LEU A 41 -9.67 3.99 -4.53
N ASP A 42 -9.42 4.27 -5.81
CA ASP A 42 -9.91 3.44 -6.91
C ASP A 42 -9.23 2.06 -6.97
N LEU A 43 -7.93 2.00 -6.65
CA LEU A 43 -7.15 0.79 -6.86
C LEU A 43 -5.97 0.68 -5.89
N LEU A 44 -5.96 -0.44 -5.16
CA LEU A 44 -4.80 -0.95 -4.43
C LEU A 44 -4.39 -2.30 -5.03
N LYS A 45 -3.16 -2.40 -5.54
CA LYS A 45 -2.68 -3.62 -6.21
C LYS A 45 -1.18 -3.85 -6.07
N GLN A 46 -0.80 -5.11 -6.24
CA GLN A 46 0.56 -5.60 -6.42
C GLN A 46 0.54 -6.60 -7.59
N GLU A 47 1.27 -6.28 -8.67
CA GLU A 47 1.30 -7.10 -9.89
C GLU A 47 -0.11 -7.52 -10.36
N ASN A 48 -0.44 -8.82 -10.26
CA ASN A 48 -1.71 -9.42 -10.67
C ASN A 48 -2.74 -9.53 -9.53
N GLN A 49 -2.44 -9.01 -8.34
CA GLN A 49 -3.31 -9.05 -7.16
C GLN A 49 -3.82 -7.65 -6.85
N SER A 50 -5.12 -7.51 -6.65
CA SER A 50 -5.74 -6.28 -6.15
C SER A 50 -6.78 -6.61 -5.09
N GLY A 51 -7.07 -5.64 -4.22
CA GLY A 51 -8.10 -5.77 -3.21
C GLY A 51 -7.85 -4.87 -2.01
N ASP A 52 -8.76 -4.96 -1.03
CA ASP A 52 -8.73 -4.13 0.17
C ASP A 52 -7.55 -4.44 1.08
N VAL A 53 -6.92 -5.61 0.93
CA VAL A 53 -5.73 -6.01 1.67
C VAL A 53 -4.75 -6.71 0.74
N LEU A 54 -3.54 -6.17 0.64
CA LEU A 54 -2.39 -6.85 0.05
C LEU A 54 -1.63 -7.58 1.15
N THR A 55 -1.57 -8.90 1.06
CA THR A 55 -0.99 -9.74 2.11
C THR A 55 0.51 -9.88 1.91
N ALA A 56 1.28 -9.65 2.98
CA ALA A 56 2.69 -10.01 3.04
C ALA A 56 2.87 -11.19 3.98
N HIS A 57 3.67 -12.17 3.58
CA HIS A 57 3.93 -13.34 4.39
C HIS A 57 5.23 -13.24 5.20
N LYS A 58 5.21 -13.75 6.44
CA LYS A 58 6.44 -13.99 7.20
C LYS A 58 7.17 -15.22 6.64
N ALA A 59 8.44 -15.36 6.98
CA ALA A 59 9.22 -16.54 6.67
C ALA A 59 8.49 -17.79 7.19
N ARG A 60 8.38 -18.81 6.35
CA ARG A 60 7.65 -20.03 6.67
C ARG A 60 8.35 -21.24 6.07
N TRP A 61 8.21 -22.37 6.75
CA TRP A 61 8.65 -23.66 6.21
C TRP A 61 7.59 -24.21 5.24
N ASP A 62 8.02 -24.70 4.09
CA ASP A 62 7.17 -25.45 3.17
C ASP A 62 7.55 -26.93 3.21
N THR A 63 6.66 -27.72 3.80
CA THR A 63 6.84 -29.16 3.97
C THR A 63 6.73 -29.94 2.66
N GLY A 64 6.19 -29.34 1.60
CA GLY A 64 6.04 -29.98 0.28
C GLY A 64 7.35 -29.98 -0.52
N ILE A 65 8.22 -29.00 -0.28
CA ILE A 65 9.53 -28.86 -0.96
C ILE A 65 10.72 -28.96 0.00
N ASP A 66 10.46 -29.30 1.27
CA ASP A 66 11.44 -29.41 2.36
C ASP A 66 12.40 -28.20 2.43
N ASN A 67 11.84 -26.99 2.32
CA ASN A 67 12.62 -25.77 2.23
C ASN A 67 11.94 -24.58 2.93
N SER A 68 12.72 -23.57 3.27
CA SER A 68 12.21 -22.31 3.81
C SER A 68 11.80 -21.35 2.69
N ILE A 69 10.59 -20.80 2.79
CA ILE A 69 10.14 -19.65 2.01
C ILE A 69 10.53 -18.37 2.76
N ALA A 70 11.20 -17.46 2.06
CA ALA A 70 11.62 -16.18 2.61
C ALA A 70 10.41 -15.30 2.98
N ALA A 71 10.59 -14.39 3.92
CA ALA A 71 9.58 -13.40 4.25
C ALA A 71 9.45 -12.35 3.14
N GLU A 72 8.25 -11.81 2.98
CA GLU A 72 7.93 -10.78 2.00
C GLU A 72 7.91 -9.40 2.67
N LEU A 73 8.35 -8.38 1.94
CA LEU A 73 8.30 -6.99 2.35
C LEU A 73 7.61 -6.17 1.26
N LEU A 74 6.41 -5.67 1.56
CA LEU A 74 5.69 -4.81 0.61
C LEU A 74 6.15 -3.36 0.79
N THR A 75 6.64 -2.80 -0.31
CA THR A 75 7.01 -1.38 -0.46
C THR A 75 6.20 -0.76 -1.59
N ILE A 76 6.14 0.57 -1.63
CA ILE A 76 5.43 1.27 -2.71
C ILE A 76 6.35 1.53 -3.90
N ASN A 77 5.84 1.31 -5.11
CA ASN A 77 6.51 1.75 -6.34
C ASN A 77 6.11 3.21 -6.64
N PRO A 78 7.02 4.21 -6.58
CA PRO A 78 6.69 5.61 -6.80
C PRO A 78 6.12 5.93 -8.20
N GLN A 79 6.41 5.09 -9.20
CA GLN A 79 5.88 5.22 -10.56
C GLN A 79 4.45 4.67 -10.69
N GLY A 80 4.01 3.85 -9.74
CA GLY A 80 2.64 3.32 -9.69
C GLY A 80 1.66 4.22 -8.93
N ILE A 81 2.10 5.39 -8.46
CA ILE A 81 1.22 6.35 -7.76
C ILE A 81 0.62 7.31 -8.79
N GLU A 82 -0.67 7.13 -9.04
CA GLU A 82 -1.51 8.01 -9.84
C GLU A 82 -2.44 8.79 -8.89
N LEU A 83 -2.53 10.11 -9.09
CA LEU A 83 -3.40 10.98 -8.31
C LEU A 83 -4.27 11.77 -9.27
N VAL A 84 -5.57 11.64 -9.09
CA VAL A 84 -6.58 12.38 -9.87
C VAL A 84 -7.30 13.32 -8.92
N ALA A 85 -7.47 14.58 -9.33
CA ALA A 85 -8.28 15.51 -8.57
C ALA A 85 -9.75 15.10 -8.68
N LEU A 86 -10.44 15.01 -7.55
CA LEU A 86 -11.88 14.83 -7.54
C LEU A 86 -12.50 16.09 -8.15
N GLU A 87 -13.15 15.96 -9.31
CA GLU A 87 -13.93 17.07 -9.85
C GLU A 87 -15.14 17.28 -8.94
N GLY A 88 -15.10 18.37 -8.17
CA GLY A 88 -16.27 18.82 -7.44
C GLY A 88 -17.36 19.16 -8.44
N SER A 89 -18.52 18.52 -8.34
CA SER A 89 -19.74 19.02 -8.98
C SER A 89 -20.03 20.41 -8.40
N THR A 90 -19.52 21.46 -9.03
CA THR A 90 -20.04 22.81 -8.86
C THR A 90 -21.48 22.80 -9.32
N SER A 91 -22.41 22.68 -8.37
CA SER A 91 -23.80 23.10 -8.53
C SER A 91 -23.93 24.59 -8.23
#